data_AF-A0A2V9PKG7-F1
#
_entry.id   AF-A0A2V9PKG7-F1
#
_cell.length_a   1.000
_cell.length_b   1.000
_cell.length_c   1.000
_cell.angle_alpha   90.00
_cell.angle_beta   90.00
_cell.angle_gamma   90.00
#
_symmetry.space_group_name_H-M   'P 1'
#
loop_
_entity.id
_entity.type
_entity.pdbx_description
1 polymer ?
#
loop_
_entity_poly.entity_id
_entity_poly.type
_entity_poly.pdbx_seq_one_letter_code
_entity_poly.pdbx_strand_id
1 'polypeptide(L)'
;MTECNQDSFEFEELFSRQVVARFDGGTISSDAGGLLLRETDRRIRLLKRLRDCFHDGRNPARVEHGLEQMLAQRIYALALGYEDLNDHDQLREDPLLAVLTGK
;
A
#
# COMPACT_ATOMS: atom_id res chain seq x y z
N MET A 1 8.21 -15.51 34.14
CA MET A 1 8.18 -14.45 33.13
C MET A 1 8.00 -15.13 31.79
N THR A 2 6.85 -14.97 31.13
CA THR A 2 6.71 -15.40 29.74
C THR A 2 7.34 -14.34 28.87
N GLU A 3 8.55 -14.60 28.37
CA GLU A 3 9.13 -13.89 27.24
C GLU A 3 8.31 -14.24 25.99
N CYS A 4 7.17 -13.58 25.82
CA CYS A 4 6.42 -13.63 24.57
C CYS A 4 6.82 -12.42 23.75
N ASN A 5 8.01 -12.48 23.14
CA ASN A 5 8.39 -11.53 22.11
C ASN A 5 7.91 -12.12 20.79
N GLN A 6 6.85 -11.55 20.25
CA GLN A 6 6.28 -12.01 18.99
C GLN A 6 7.22 -11.57 17.85
N ASP A 7 7.96 -12.53 17.28
CA ASP A 7 9.02 -12.24 16.29
C ASP A 7 8.49 -11.83 14.91
N SER A 8 7.20 -12.09 14.64
CA SER A 8 6.56 -11.70 13.39
C SER A 8 5.04 -11.52 13.48
N PHE A 9 4.51 -10.74 12.53
CA PHE A 9 3.08 -10.59 12.27
C PHE A 9 2.79 -10.87 10.80
N GLU A 10 1.80 -11.71 10.54
CA GLU A 10 1.28 -11.96 9.20
C GLU A 10 0.15 -10.97 8.88
N PHE A 11 0.17 -10.45 7.67
CA PHE A 11 -0.87 -9.60 7.10
C PHE A 11 -1.51 -10.30 5.90
N GLU A 12 -2.65 -9.78 5.46
CA GLU A 12 -3.37 -10.28 4.29
C GLU A 12 -2.44 -10.31 3.06
N GLU A 13 -2.39 -11.47 2.42
CA GLU A 13 -1.55 -11.72 1.27
C GLU A 13 -1.81 -10.75 0.11
N LEU A 14 -0.78 -10.58 -0.72
CA LEU A 14 -0.89 -9.86 -1.99
C LEU A 14 -0.69 -10.86 -3.14
N PHE A 15 -1.78 -11.22 -3.80
CA PHE A 15 -1.79 -12.31 -4.78
C PHE A 15 -1.22 -13.61 -4.18
N SER A 16 -0.08 -14.10 -4.67
CA SER A 16 0.62 -15.28 -4.15
C SER A 16 1.79 -14.94 -3.23
N ARG A 17 1.91 -13.68 -2.79
CA ARG A 17 3.02 -13.18 -1.95
C ARG A 17 2.53 -12.98 -0.52
N GLN A 18 3.23 -13.59 0.42
CA GLN A 18 3.01 -13.36 1.85
C GLN A 18 3.52 -11.98 2.24
N VAL A 19 2.78 -11.31 3.12
CA VAL A 19 3.17 -10.03 3.71
C VAL A 19 3.41 -10.25 5.19
N VAL A 20 4.68 -10.22 5.60
CA VAL A 20 5.11 -10.55 6.97
C VAL A 20 5.95 -9.41 7.52
N ALA A 21 5.55 -8.85 8.65
CA ALA A 21 6.41 -7.97 9.44
C ALA A 21 7.30 -8.83 10.34
N ARG A 22 8.60 -8.62 10.29
CA ARG A 22 9.61 -9.31 11.10
C ARG A 22 10.37 -8.29 11.93
N PHE A 23 10.81 -8.69 13.12
CA PHE A 23 11.57 -7.83 14.04
C PHE A 23 13.05 -8.22 14.12
N ASP A 24 13.63 -8.67 13.01
CA ASP A 24 15.02 -9.11 12.89
C ASP A 24 15.97 -8.06 12.27
N GLY A 25 15.46 -6.86 12.00
CA GLY A 25 16.26 -5.72 11.50
C GLY A 25 16.57 -5.77 10.00
N GLY A 26 15.80 -6.52 9.19
CA GLY A 26 15.88 -6.56 7.72
C GLY A 26 15.53 -5.22 7.04
N THR A 27 14.67 -5.25 6.01
CA THR A 27 14.15 -4.00 5.41
C THR A 27 13.24 -3.29 6.42
N ILE A 28 13.65 -2.12 6.88
CA ILE A 28 12.92 -1.33 7.89
C ILE A 28 12.09 -0.27 7.18
N SER A 29 10.83 -0.12 7.60
CA SER A 29 9.94 0.95 7.14
C SER A 29 9.25 1.62 8.33
N SER A 30 9.19 2.95 8.33
CA SER A 30 8.37 3.74 9.26
C SER A 30 6.88 3.69 8.91
N ASP A 31 6.55 3.24 7.70
CA ASP A 31 5.24 3.43 7.10
C ASP A 31 4.36 2.20 7.24
N ALA A 32 4.78 1.20 8.03
CA ALA A 32 4.10 -0.09 8.20
C ALA A 32 2.62 0.04 8.62
N GLY A 33 2.23 1.16 9.23
CA GLY A 33 0.82 1.50 9.47
C GLY A 33 -0.05 1.51 8.20
N GLY A 34 0.55 1.70 7.02
CA GLY A 34 -0.09 1.59 5.72
C GLY A 34 -0.74 0.22 5.47
N LEU A 35 -0.21 -0.87 6.05
CA LEU A 35 -0.84 -2.19 5.96
C LEU A 35 -2.23 -2.18 6.61
N LEU A 36 -2.40 -1.46 7.73
CA LEU A 36 -3.69 -1.32 8.40
C LEU A 36 -4.65 -0.44 7.59
N LEU A 37 -4.13 0.58 6.89
CA LEU A 37 -4.92 1.40 5.97
C LEU A 37 -5.42 0.57 4.78
N ARG A 38 -4.58 -0.30 4.22
CA ARG A 38 -4.96 -1.26 3.17
C ARG A 38 -6.07 -2.19 3.63
N GLU A 39 -5.97 -2.76 4.82
CA GLU A 39 -7.03 -3.63 5.36
C GLU A 39 -8.32 -2.87 5.64
N THR A 40 -8.22 -1.62 6.09
CA THR A 40 -9.38 -0.76 6.28
C THR A 40 -10.08 -0.47 4.96
N ASP A 41 -9.32 -0.05 3.94
CA ASP A 41 -9.84 0.16 2.60
C ASP A 41 -10.54 -1.08 2.06
N ARG A 42 -9.91 -2.26 2.14
CA ARG A 42 -10.51 -3.52 1.65
C ARG A 42 -11.85 -3.82 2.30
N ARG A 43 -11.99 -3.55 3.61
CA ARG A 43 -13.25 -3.75 4.35
C ARG A 43 -14.35 -2.80 3.91
N ILE A 44 -14.03 -1.52 3.71
CA ILE A 44 -15.03 -0.49 3.37
C ILE A 44 -15.16 -0.22 1.87
N ARG A 45 -14.28 -0.84 1.07
CA ARG A 45 -14.13 -0.70 -0.39
C ARG A 45 -13.96 0.76 -0.83
N LEU A 46 -13.17 1.55 -0.09
CA LEU A 46 -13.04 2.98 -0.33
C LEU A 46 -12.48 3.27 -1.73
N LEU A 47 -11.34 2.68 -2.09
CA LEU A 47 -10.68 2.88 -3.37
C LEU A 47 -11.54 2.41 -4.54
N LYS A 48 -12.20 1.24 -4.40
CA LYS A 48 -13.13 0.73 -5.42
C LYS A 48 -14.28 1.70 -5.66
N ARG A 49 -14.96 2.14 -4.59
CA ARG A 49 -16.07 3.09 -4.67
C ARG A 49 -15.64 4.41 -5.28
N LEU A 50 -14.44 4.88 -4.91
CA LEU A 50 -13.90 6.12 -5.41
C LEU A 50 -13.54 5.99 -6.90
N ARG A 51 -12.87 4.91 -7.31
CA ARG A 51 -12.57 4.61 -8.72
C ARG A 51 -13.83 4.66 -9.60
N ASP A 52 -14.93 4.08 -9.12
CA ASP A 52 -16.19 4.04 -9.85
C ASP A 52 -16.82 5.44 -10.06
N CYS A 53 -16.35 6.47 -9.34
CA CYS A 53 -16.74 7.86 -9.57
C CYS A 53 -15.98 8.54 -10.72
N PHE A 54 -14.95 7.92 -11.27
CA PHE A 54 -14.12 8.50 -12.32
C PHE A 54 -14.39 7.88 -13.69
N HIS A 55 -14.26 8.70 -14.73
CA HIS A 55 -14.12 8.21 -16.10
C HIS A 55 -12.64 8.25 -16.49
N ASP A 56 -12.04 7.09 -16.76
CA ASP A 56 -10.65 7.00 -17.19
C ASP A 56 -10.54 7.24 -18.71
N GLY A 57 -10.28 8.50 -19.09
CA GLY A 57 -10.12 8.90 -20.49
C GLY A 57 -8.76 8.57 -21.11
N ARG A 58 -7.86 7.90 -20.37
CA ARG A 58 -6.53 7.53 -20.88
C ARG A 58 -6.67 6.44 -21.95
N ASN A 59 -5.76 6.44 -22.92
CA ASN A 59 -5.71 5.36 -23.92
C ASN A 59 -5.37 4.03 -23.23
N PRO A 60 -6.26 3.01 -23.25
CA PRO A 60 -6.05 1.74 -22.54
C PRO A 60 -4.74 1.04 -22.93
N ALA A 61 -4.28 1.19 -24.17
CA ALA A 61 -3.04 0.58 -24.65
C ALA A 61 -1.77 1.18 -24.03
N ARG A 62 -1.89 2.32 -23.34
CA ARG A 62 -0.78 3.02 -22.67
C ARG A 62 -0.90 3.02 -21.14
N VAL A 63 -1.88 2.29 -20.59
CA VAL A 63 -2.11 2.23 -19.16
C VAL A 63 -1.26 1.11 -18.56
N GLU A 64 -0.20 1.49 -17.87
CA GLU A 64 0.59 0.56 -17.04
C GLU A 64 0.01 0.40 -15.63
N HIS A 65 -0.53 1.50 -15.08
CA HIS A 65 -1.12 1.54 -13.74
C HIS A 65 -2.61 1.89 -13.86
N GLY A 66 -3.45 0.95 -13.42
CA GLY A 66 -4.89 1.12 -13.37
C GLY A 66 -5.28 2.28 -12.44
N LEU A 67 -6.46 2.86 -12.69
CA LEU A 67 -6.92 4.01 -11.91
C LEU A 67 -6.98 3.73 -10.40
N GLU A 68 -7.39 2.53 -10.00
CA GLU A 68 -7.40 2.12 -8.58
C GLU A 68 -6.01 2.15 -7.96
N GLN A 69 -4.97 1.75 -8.71
CA GLN A 69 -3.57 1.76 -8.24
C GLN A 69 -3.03 3.19 -8.10
N MET A 70 -3.40 4.09 -9.02
CA MET A 70 -3.06 5.52 -8.91
C MET A 70 -3.75 6.17 -7.71
N LEU A 71 -5.03 5.84 -7.48
CA LEU A 71 -5.78 6.30 -6.31
C LEU A 71 -5.18 5.75 -5.02
N ALA A 72 -4.80 4.46 -4.99
CA ALA A 72 -4.13 3.82 -3.88
C ALA A 72 -2.84 4.57 -3.52
N GLN A 73 -1.96 4.80 -4.50
CA GLN A 73 -0.70 5.51 -4.29
C GLN A 73 -0.97 6.88 -3.65
N ARG A 74 -1.90 7.66 -4.22
CA ARG A 74 -2.17 9.02 -3.72
C ARG A 74 -2.80 9.01 -2.32
N ILE A 75 -3.78 8.15 -2.07
CA ILE A 75 -4.54 8.16 -0.82
C ILE A 75 -3.72 7.62 0.34
N TYR A 76 -2.96 6.54 0.13
CA TYR A 76 -2.07 6.04 1.16
C TYR A 76 -0.91 6.99 1.43
N ALA A 77 -0.30 7.59 0.40
CA ALA A 77 0.73 8.62 0.56
C ALA A 77 0.22 9.81 1.40
N LEU A 78 -0.99 10.32 1.10
CA LEU A 78 -1.61 11.38 1.91
C LEU A 78 -1.79 10.98 3.37
N ALA A 79 -2.26 9.75 3.64
CA ALA A 79 -2.45 9.26 5.00
C ALA A 79 -1.13 9.04 5.75
N LEU A 80 -0.03 8.80 5.02
CA LEU A 80 1.31 8.63 5.56
C LEU A 80 2.10 9.95 5.68
N GLY A 81 1.53 11.09 5.25
CA GLY A 81 2.17 12.41 5.36
C GLY A 81 3.06 12.80 4.17
N TYR A 82 2.80 12.22 3.00
CA TYR A 82 3.48 12.54 1.74
C TYR A 82 2.58 13.39 0.82
N GLU A 83 2.10 14.53 1.31
CA GLU A 83 1.14 15.36 0.57
C GLU A 83 1.73 16.12 -0.63
N ASP A 84 3.01 16.49 -0.57
CA ASP A 84 3.67 17.45 -1.46
C ASP A 84 4.28 16.84 -2.74
N LEU A 85 4.25 15.50 -2.83
CA LEU A 85 4.72 14.67 -3.94
C LEU A 85 6.24 14.63 -4.17
N ASN A 86 7.06 15.26 -3.33
CA ASN A 86 8.50 15.37 -3.59
C ASN A 86 9.25 14.03 -3.42
N ASP A 87 8.75 13.14 -2.56
CA ASP A 87 9.36 11.85 -2.21
C ASP A 87 8.93 10.71 -3.14
N HIS A 88 7.96 10.95 -4.03
CA HIS A 88 7.34 9.88 -4.82
C HIS A 88 8.29 9.19 -5.81
N ASP A 89 9.35 9.88 -6.24
CA ASP A 89 10.40 9.28 -7.05
C ASP A 89 11.20 8.22 -6.27
N GLN A 90 11.32 8.38 -4.95
CA GLN A 90 11.94 7.39 -4.07
C GLN A 90 10.90 6.35 -3.62
N LEU A 91 9.71 6.77 -3.21
CA LEU A 91 8.65 5.89 -2.69
C LEU A 91 8.15 4.87 -3.72
N ARG A 92 8.32 5.11 -5.03
CA ARG A 92 7.95 4.13 -6.05
C ARG A 92 8.78 2.83 -5.98
N GLU A 93 9.96 2.90 -5.38
CA GLU A 93 10.85 1.75 -5.17
C GLU A 93 10.67 1.13 -3.77
N ASP A 94 9.81 1.72 -2.92
CA ASP A 94 9.56 1.21 -1.57
C ASP A 94 8.68 -0.07 -1.64
N PRO A 95 9.16 -1.22 -1.11
CA PRO A 95 8.44 -2.48 -1.18
C PRO A 95 7.09 -2.46 -0.45
N LEU A 96 6.98 -1.71 0.65
CA LEU A 96 5.73 -1.58 1.37
C LEU A 96 4.72 -0.78 0.53
N LEU A 97 5.13 0.33 -0.08
CA LEU A 97 4.24 1.12 -0.95
C LEU A 97 3.83 0.32 -2.20
N ALA A 98 4.71 -0.54 -2.74
CA ALA A 98 4.34 -1.50 -3.77
C ALA A 98 3.22 -2.45 -3.29
N VAL A 99 3.31 -2.95 -2.05
CA VAL A 99 2.25 -3.78 -1.46
C VAL A 99 0.94 -3.02 -1.32
N LEU A 100 0.98 -1.76 -0.87
CA LEU A 100 -0.23 -0.92 -0.71
C LEU A 100 -0.92 -0.66 -2.05
N THR A 101 -0.15 -0.52 -3.13
CA THR A 101 -0.66 -0.23 -4.48
C THR A 101 -0.93 -1.47 -5.33
N GLY A 102 -0.70 -2.67 -4.77
CA GLY A 102 -0.98 -3.94 -5.42
C GLY A 102 -0.02 -4.29 -6.56
N LYS A 103 1.26 -3.96 -6.42
CA LYS A 103 2.35 -4.30 -7.36
C LYS A 103 3.26 -5.42 -6.84
#